data_AF-W4V876-F1
#
_entry.id   AF-W4V876-F1
#
_cell.length_a   1.000
_cell.length_b   1.000
_cell.length_c   1.000
_cell.angle_alpha   90.00
_cell.angle_beta   90.00
_cell.angle_gamma   90.00
#
_symmetry.space_group_name_H-M   'P 1'
#
loop_
_entity.id
_entity.type
_entity.pdbx_description
1 polymer ?
#
loop_
_entity_poly.entity_id
_entity_poly.type
_entity_poly.pdbx_seq_one_letter_code
_entity_poly.pdbx_strand_id
1 'polypeptide(L)'
;MKSALSSKVNENELFVLDSLNFDKIKTKQMADVLKNLKINETAVLVLAEKNENVELSARNIPGLKTLFVNTMNVYDIMKHNKFIITKDAVAKVEEVYA
;
A
#
# COMPACT_ATOMS: atom_id res chain seq x y z
N MET A 1 -8.12 -14.54 -0.04
CA MET A 1 -7.86 -13.09 -0.20
C MET A 1 -8.99 -12.24 0.39
N LYS A 2 -10.25 -12.44 -0.01
CA LYS A 2 -11.42 -11.72 0.56
C LYS A 2 -11.44 -11.69 2.11
N SER A 3 -11.20 -12.83 2.77
CA SER A 3 -11.15 -12.90 4.24
C SER A 3 -10.00 -12.10 4.86
N ALA A 4 -8.80 -12.12 4.27
CA ALA A 4 -7.64 -11.40 4.81
C ALA A 4 -7.82 -9.88 4.69
N LEU A 5 -8.38 -9.41 3.56
CA LEU A 5 -8.74 -8.00 3.38
C LEU A 5 -9.85 -7.59 4.35
N SER A 6 -10.87 -8.43 4.53
CA SER A 6 -11.95 -8.19 5.48
C SER A 6 -11.43 -8.06 6.93
N SER A 7 -10.49 -8.92 7.35
CA SER A 7 -9.82 -8.78 8.66
C SER A 7 -9.13 -7.44 8.81
N LYS A 8 -8.35 -6.99 7.81
CA LYS A 8 -7.66 -5.68 7.86
C LYS A 8 -8.62 -4.49 7.92
N VAL A 9 -9.78 -4.59 7.28
CA VAL A 9 -10.84 -3.59 7.40
C VAL A 9 -11.43 -3.60 8.82
N ASN A 10 -11.76 -4.77 9.36
CA ASN A 10 -12.31 -4.90 10.71
C ASN A 10 -11.35 -4.39 11.80
N GLU A 11 -10.05 -4.56 11.59
CA GLU A 11 -8.98 -4.11 12.50
C GLU A 11 -8.59 -2.63 12.28
N ASN A 12 -9.26 -1.91 11.38
CA ASN A 12 -8.94 -0.52 10.99
C ASN A 12 -7.47 -0.33 10.57
N GLU A 13 -6.90 -1.33 9.91
CA GLU A 13 -5.52 -1.29 9.43
C GLU A 13 -5.40 -1.00 7.94
N LEU A 14 -6.53 -0.85 7.27
CA LEU A 14 -6.62 -0.49 5.86
C LEU A 14 -6.74 1.03 5.69
N PHE A 15 -5.84 1.60 4.89
CA PHE A 15 -5.81 3.01 4.51
C PHE A 15 -6.00 3.13 3.01
N VAL A 16 -6.99 3.93 2.60
CA VAL A 16 -7.22 4.26 1.20
C VAL A 16 -6.68 5.66 0.91
N LEU A 17 -5.83 5.78 -0.10
CA LEU A 17 -5.33 7.05 -0.63
C LEU A 17 -6.01 7.36 -1.95
N ASP A 18 -6.50 8.59 -2.15
CA ASP A 18 -7.11 8.98 -3.42
C ASP A 18 -6.12 8.88 -4.58
N SER A 19 -4.95 9.50 -4.43
CA SER A 19 -3.89 9.45 -5.43
C SER A 19 -2.53 9.58 -4.77
N LEU A 20 -1.55 8.83 -5.27
CA LEU A 20 -0.17 8.90 -4.80
C LEU A 20 0.75 9.12 -6.01
N ASN A 21 1.13 10.37 -6.23
CA ASN A 21 2.09 10.77 -7.27
C ASN A 21 3.19 11.64 -6.66
N PHE A 22 4.43 11.33 -7.03
CA PHE A 22 5.59 12.14 -6.67
C PHE A 22 6.25 12.67 -7.94
N ASP A 23 6.49 13.98 -8.00
CA ASP A 23 7.21 14.62 -9.12
C ASP A 23 8.70 14.27 -9.14
N LYS A 24 9.25 13.86 -7.98
CA LYS A 24 10.65 13.49 -7.81
C LYS A 24 10.76 12.26 -6.92
N ILE A 25 11.76 11.42 -7.20
CA ILE A 25 12.11 10.29 -6.34
C ILE A 25 12.69 10.83 -5.02
N LYS A 26 11.90 10.80 -3.94
CA LYS A 26 12.31 11.27 -2.61
C LYS A 26 11.69 10.40 -1.52
N THR A 27 12.56 9.62 -0.88
CA THR A 27 12.20 8.78 0.29
C THR A 27 11.65 9.59 1.46
N LYS A 28 12.13 10.83 1.65
CA LYS A 28 11.62 11.74 2.69
C LYS A 28 10.14 12.06 2.51
N GLN A 29 9.68 12.29 1.28
CA GLN A 29 8.26 12.56 1.03
C GLN A 29 7.41 11.35 1.40
N MET A 30 7.88 10.14 1.08
CA MET A 30 7.17 8.93 1.47
C MET A 30 7.18 8.70 2.99
N ALA A 31 8.29 9.00 3.67
CA ALA A 31 8.37 8.95 5.12
C ALA A 31 7.40 9.97 5.78
N ASP A 32 7.29 11.17 5.21
CA ASP A 32 6.34 12.19 5.69
C ASP A 32 4.88 11.73 5.50
N VAL A 33 4.56 11.06 4.38
CA VAL A 33 3.23 10.44 4.16
C VAL A 33 2.94 9.37 5.22
N LEU A 34 3.87 8.44 5.46
CA LEU A 34 3.70 7.41 6.50
C LEU A 34 3.53 8.01 7.89
N LYS A 35 4.29 9.07 8.20
CA LYS A 35 4.19 9.79 9.46
C LYS A 35 2.83 10.47 9.64
N ASN A 36 2.31 11.09 8.58
CA ASN A 36 0.97 11.69 8.59
C ASN A 36 -0.13 10.65 8.77
N LEU A 37 0.06 9.45 8.22
CA LEU A 37 -0.83 8.31 8.42
C LEU A 37 -0.62 7.60 9.77
N LYS A 38 0.34 8.06 10.59
CA LYS A 38 0.73 7.46 11.89
C LYS A 38 1.09 5.97 11.79
N ILE A 39 1.72 5.60 10.67
CA ILE A 39 2.17 4.23 10.42
C ILE A 39 3.59 4.09 10.98
N ASN A 40 3.69 3.51 12.17
CA ASN A 40 4.96 3.27 12.87
C ASN A 40 5.45 1.82 12.74
N GLU A 41 4.66 0.97 12.09
CA GLU A 41 4.87 -0.47 11.98
C GLU A 41 5.10 -0.89 10.52
N THR A 42 5.16 -2.20 10.28
CA THR A 42 5.27 -2.74 8.93
C THR A 42 4.02 -2.44 8.11
N ALA A 43 4.23 -2.02 6.87
CA ALA A 43 3.15 -1.64 5.96
C ALA A 43 3.35 -2.21 4.57
N VAL A 44 2.24 -2.53 3.91
CA VAL A 44 2.19 -2.84 2.48
C VAL A 44 1.54 -1.69 1.75
N LEU A 45 2.19 -1.20 0.71
CA LEU A 45 1.61 -0.27 -0.25
C LEU A 45 1.23 -1.02 -1.52
N VAL A 46 -0.04 -0.93 -1.92
CA VAL A 46 -0.56 -1.52 -3.15
C VAL A 46 -0.82 -0.44 -4.18
N LEU A 47 -0.18 -0.61 -5.34
CA LEU A 47 -0.33 0.27 -6.50
C LEU A 47 -1.07 -0.44 -7.64
N ALA A 48 -1.90 0.31 -8.36
CA ALA A 48 -2.63 -0.17 -9.53
C ALA A 48 -1.71 -0.43 -10.73
N GLU A 49 -0.67 0.40 -10.86
CA GLU A 49 0.28 0.41 -11.97
C GLU A 49 1.69 0.74 -11.47
N LYS A 50 2.67 0.47 -12.33
CA LYS A 50 4.07 0.77 -12.03
C LYS A 50 4.28 2.28 -12.00
N ASN A 51 4.47 2.82 -10.80
CA ASN A 51 4.91 4.19 -10.61
C ASN A 51 6.33 4.18 -10.05
N GLU A 52 7.32 4.38 -10.92
CA GLU A 52 8.73 4.29 -10.55
C GLU A 52 9.11 5.32 -9.48
N ASN A 53 8.50 6.50 -9.49
CA ASN A 53 8.78 7.53 -8.49
C ASN A 53 8.34 7.09 -7.09
N VAL A 54 7.16 6.49 -7.00
CA VAL A 54 6.61 5.96 -5.73
C VAL A 54 7.37 4.72 -5.29
N GLU A 55 7.62 3.78 -6.21
CA GLU A 55 8.32 2.52 -5.93
C GLU A 55 9.74 2.79 -5.43
N LEU A 56 10.51 3.63 -6.12
CA LEU A 56 11.88 3.98 -5.74
C LEU A 56 11.92 4.80 -4.44
N SER A 57 10.91 5.64 -4.19
CA SER A 57 10.82 6.40 -2.93
C SER A 57 10.44 5.52 -1.74
N ALA A 58 9.67 4.46 -1.96
CA ALA A 58 9.24 3.52 -0.94
C ALA A 58 10.29 2.45 -0.63
N ARG A 59 11.07 2.00 -1.62
CA ARG A 59 11.99 0.86 -1.51
C ARG A 59 13.02 0.98 -0.38
N ASN A 60 13.42 2.20 -0.05
CA ASN A 60 14.45 2.45 0.97
C ASN A 60 13.88 2.59 2.40
N ILE A 61 12.56 2.50 2.58
CA ILE A 61 11.94 2.66 3.90
C ILE A 61 11.85 1.29 4.59
N PRO A 62 12.49 1.11 5.76
CA PRO A 62 12.43 -0.15 6.49
C PRO A 62 10.99 -0.44 6.93
N GLY A 63 10.55 -1.69 6.72
CA GLY A 63 9.22 -2.13 7.09
C GLY A 63 8.10 -1.78 6.09
N LEU A 64 8.40 -1.00 5.04
CA LEU A 64 7.47 -0.75 3.94
C LEU A 64 7.76 -1.70 2.77
N LYS A 65 6.72 -2.39 2.30
CA LYS A 65 6.78 -3.22 1.08
C LYS A 65 5.83 -2.69 0.03
N THR A 66 6.32 -2.45 -1.18
CA THR A 66 5.48 -2.11 -2.33
C THR A 66 5.06 -3.36 -3.09
N LEU A 67 3.78 -3.47 -3.39
CA LEU A 67 3.19 -4.52 -4.22
C LEU A 67 2.31 -3.90 -5.30
N PHE A 68 2.10 -4.66 -6.36
CA PHE A 68 1.12 -4.33 -7.39
C PHE A 68 -0.11 -5.19 -7.19
N VAL A 69 -1.26 -4.76 -7.73
CA VAL A 69 -2.50 -5.56 -7.70
C VAL A 69 -2.23 -7.00 -8.20
N ASN A 70 -1.45 -7.14 -9.27
CA ASN A 70 -1.12 -8.45 -9.86
C ASN A 70 -0.14 -9.30 -9.03
N THR A 71 0.65 -8.69 -8.15
CA THR A 71 1.64 -9.39 -7.31
C THR A 71 1.21 -9.51 -5.86
N MET A 72 -0.04 -9.14 -5.56
CA MET A 72 -0.62 -9.23 -4.23
C MET A 72 -0.76 -10.68 -3.80
N ASN A 73 -0.39 -10.96 -2.55
CA ASN A 73 -0.54 -12.29 -1.96
C ASN A 73 -1.05 -12.18 -0.52
N VAL A 74 -1.65 -13.26 -0.02
CA VAL A 74 -2.22 -13.32 1.35
C VAL A 74 -1.13 -13.19 2.41
N TYR A 75 0.06 -13.73 2.14
CA TYR A 75 1.17 -13.74 3.09
C TYR A 75 1.61 -12.31 3.45
N ASP A 76 1.77 -11.43 2.46
CA ASP A 76 2.18 -10.05 2.67
C ASP A 76 1.08 -9.24 3.36
N ILE A 77 -0.19 -9.49 3.04
CA ILE A 77 -1.33 -8.83 3.72
C ILE A 77 -1.35 -9.21 5.22
N MET A 78 -1.10 -10.46 5.56
CA MET A 78 -1.11 -10.93 6.95
C MET A 78 0.18 -10.56 7.71
N LYS A 79 1.33 -10.53 7.03
CA LYS A 79 2.64 -10.25 7.63
C LYS A 79 2.81 -8.78 8.05
N HIS A 80 2.19 -7.87 7.31
CA HIS A 80 2.28 -6.45 7.59
C HIS A 80 1.03 -6.00 8.33
N ASN A 81 1.22 -5.12 9.30
CA ASN A 81 0.11 -4.65 10.10
C ASN A 81 -0.73 -3.70 9.26
N LYS A 82 -0.11 -2.70 8.64
CA LYS A 82 -0.85 -1.69 7.86
C LYS A 82 -0.94 -2.03 6.38
N PHE A 83 -2.10 -1.79 5.79
CA PHE A 83 -2.37 -2.00 4.38
C PHE A 83 -2.80 -0.69 3.73
N ILE A 84 -1.97 -0.15 2.85
CA ILE A 84 -2.20 1.11 2.15
C ILE A 84 -2.53 0.77 0.70
N ILE A 85 -3.65 1.26 0.20
CA ILE A 85 -4.08 1.02 -1.18
C ILE A 85 -4.54 2.33 -1.81
N THR A 86 -4.22 2.53 -3.09
CA THR A 86 -4.73 3.67 -3.86
C THR A 86 -6.14 3.39 -4.37
N LYS A 87 -6.96 4.42 -4.54
CA LYS A 87 -8.34 4.28 -5.05
C LYS A 87 -8.39 3.54 -6.40
N ASP A 88 -7.46 3.85 -7.29
CA ASP A 88 -7.32 3.17 -8.59
C ASP A 88 -6.99 1.68 -8.42
N ALA A 89 -6.22 1.34 -7.38
CA ALA A 89 -5.87 -0.04 -7.09
C ALA A 89 -7.06 -0.80 -6.48
N VAL A 90 -7.90 -0.14 -5.69
CA VAL A 90 -9.15 -0.74 -5.17
C VAL A 90 -10.06 -1.14 -6.33
N ALA A 91 -10.27 -0.24 -7.30
CA ALA A 91 -11.11 -0.53 -8.47
C ALA A 91 -10.60 -1.75 -9.26
N LYS A 92 -9.28 -1.83 -9.52
CA LYS A 92 -8.70 -3.01 -10.17
C LYS A 92 -8.81 -4.28 -9.33
N VAL A 93 -8.68 -4.20 -8.00
CA VAL A 93 -8.85 -5.36 -7.11
C VAL A 93 -10.30 -5.85 -7.16
N GLU A 94 -11.29 -4.95 -7.18
CA GLU A 94 -12.70 -5.32 -7.33
C GLU A 94 -12.96 -6.01 -8.67
N GLU A 95 -12.40 -5.52 -9.78
CA GLU A 95 -12.56 -6.15 -11.09
C GLU A 95 -11.94 -7.56 -11.16
N VAL A 96 -10.76 -7.76 -10.57
CA VAL A 96 -10.03 -9.04 -10.63
C VAL A 96 -10.62 -10.09 -9.69
N TYR A 97 -11.20 -9.67 -8.56
CA TYR A 97 -11.67 -10.57 -7.50
C TYR A 97 -13.18 -10.51 -7.27
N ALA A 98 -13.96 -9.84 -8.12
CA ALA A 98 -15.43 -9.92 -8.13
C ALA A 98 -15.88 -11.39 -8.15
#